data_AF-A0AAD5SP32-F1
#
_entry.id   AF-A0AAD5SP32-F1
#
_cell.length_a   1.000
_cell.length_b   1.000
_cell.length_c   1.000
_cell.angle_alpha   90.00
_cell.angle_beta   90.00
_cell.angle_gamma   90.00
#
_symmetry.space_group_name_H-M   'P 1'
#
loop_
_entity.id
_entity.type
_entity.pdbx_description
1 polymer ?
#
loop_
_entity_poly.entity_id
_entity_poly.type
_entity_poly.pdbx_seq_one_letter_code
_entity_poly.pdbx_strand_id
1 'polypeptide(L)'
;IAYHGIFRPSGATFFTFSDFLRPAFRLGALAHLPYFHIFTHDSIGVGEDGPTHQPVETLAACRAIPNLDVVRPADPEETVGAYAAALENNTGPTLLILSRQNVPLLSAIPVQTRRQGVLTGGYIAVKETAELKSIIISAGAELQLAIKAAATLGPHVRVVSLPSFKRFDAQSAEYKEEVLPKAIRARVAVEAAVSQSWWKYVGIDGEIVGIDRFGASGPAPQVFELLGITAEKVVEAVARVEKNVA
;
A
#
# COMPACT_ATOMS: atom_id res chain seq x y z
N ILE A 1 -11.76 -21.67 14.95
CA ILE A 1 -12.41 -21.89 13.63
C ILE A 1 -11.40 -22.38 12.59
N ALA A 2 -10.38 -21.60 12.22
CA ALA A 2 -9.42 -21.99 11.17
C ALA A 2 -8.73 -23.34 11.43
N TYR A 3 -8.33 -23.63 12.67
CA TYR A 3 -7.76 -24.92 13.08
C TYR A 3 -8.66 -26.13 12.80
N HIS A 4 -9.97 -25.96 12.83
CA HIS A 4 -10.91 -27.04 12.55
C HIS A 4 -10.95 -27.39 11.05
N GLY A 5 -10.54 -26.46 10.18
CA GLY A 5 -10.36 -26.71 8.74
C GLY A 5 -11.64 -26.79 7.89
N ILE A 6 -12.84 -26.70 8.47
CA ILE A 6 -14.11 -26.72 7.70
C ILE A 6 -14.42 -25.36 7.07
N PHE A 7 -14.16 -24.29 7.82
CA PHE A 7 -14.56 -22.94 7.43
C PHE A 7 -13.36 -22.09 7.05
N ARG A 8 -13.61 -21.07 6.24
CA ARG A 8 -12.70 -19.97 5.97
C ARG A 8 -13.11 -18.74 6.80
N PRO A 9 -12.66 -18.59 8.05
CA PRO A 9 -13.18 -17.55 8.92
C PRO A 9 -12.69 -16.17 8.51
N SER A 10 -13.51 -15.17 8.80
CA SER A 10 -13.12 -13.78 8.80
C SER A 10 -13.67 -13.03 10.00
N GLY A 11 -13.02 -11.91 10.32
CA GLY A 11 -13.43 -10.95 11.36
C GLY A 11 -13.12 -9.53 10.90
N ALA A 12 -13.75 -8.54 11.51
CA ALA A 12 -13.60 -7.14 11.12
C ALA A 12 -13.57 -6.18 12.31
N THR A 13 -12.79 -5.11 12.19
CA THR A 13 -12.77 -3.94 13.09
C THR A 13 -12.06 -2.77 12.39
N PHE A 14 -11.85 -1.64 13.07
CA PHE A 14 -11.00 -0.55 12.56
C PHE A 14 -9.53 -0.94 12.63
N PHE A 15 -8.73 -0.47 11.69
CA PHE A 15 -7.35 -0.91 11.55
C PHE A 15 -6.48 -0.51 12.75
N THR A 16 -6.72 0.67 13.32
CA THR A 16 -6.10 1.11 14.58
C THR A 16 -6.25 0.07 15.71
N PHE A 17 -7.38 -0.64 15.78
CA PHE A 17 -7.63 -1.66 16.81
C PHE A 17 -7.01 -3.02 16.49
N SER A 18 -6.28 -3.16 15.38
CA SER A 18 -5.51 -4.38 15.11
C SER A 18 -4.50 -4.67 16.22
N ASP A 19 -4.03 -3.66 16.96
CA ASP A 19 -3.14 -3.86 18.11
C ASP A 19 -3.77 -4.72 19.23
N PHE A 20 -5.09 -4.65 19.42
CA PHE A 20 -5.80 -5.53 20.37
C PHE A 20 -5.86 -7.00 19.90
N LEU A 21 -5.71 -7.23 18.60
CA LEU A 21 -5.76 -8.55 17.97
C LEU A 21 -4.37 -9.05 17.56
N ARG A 22 -3.31 -8.27 17.79
CA ARG A 22 -1.97 -8.53 17.28
C ARG A 22 -1.38 -9.86 17.71
N PRO A 23 -1.50 -10.30 18.99
CA PRO A 23 -1.06 -11.62 19.37
C PRO A 23 -1.78 -12.74 18.60
N ALA A 24 -3.08 -12.55 18.29
CA ALA A 24 -3.89 -13.55 17.61
C ALA A 24 -3.47 -13.72 16.15
N PHE A 25 -3.28 -12.63 15.38
CA PHE A 25 -2.81 -12.76 14.00
C PHE A 25 -1.34 -13.08 13.84
N ARG A 26 -0.50 -12.74 14.82
CA ARG A 26 0.85 -13.29 14.91
C ARG A 26 0.81 -14.81 15.11
N LEU A 27 -0.02 -15.31 16.02
CA LEU A 27 -0.16 -16.75 16.25
C LEU A 27 -0.74 -17.45 15.01
N GLY A 28 -1.72 -16.84 14.35
CA GLY A 28 -2.26 -17.32 13.08
C GLY A 28 -1.18 -17.46 12.00
N ALA A 29 -0.29 -16.48 11.87
CA ALA A 29 0.82 -16.52 10.93
C ALA A 29 1.86 -17.59 11.28
N LEU A 30 2.18 -17.75 12.56
CA LEU A 30 3.06 -18.81 13.05
C LEU A 30 2.48 -20.22 12.82
N ALA A 31 1.17 -20.38 13.04
CA ALA A 31 0.48 -21.65 12.88
C ALA A 31 -0.01 -21.92 11.44
N HIS A 32 0.38 -21.08 10.48
CA HIS A 32 0.00 -21.19 9.07
C HIS A 32 -1.51 -21.29 8.84
N LEU A 33 -2.30 -20.60 9.68
CA LEU A 33 -3.76 -20.73 9.66
C LEU A 33 -4.37 -19.88 8.56
N PRO A 34 -5.21 -20.46 7.68
CA PRO A 34 -5.72 -19.74 6.53
C PRO A 34 -7.05 -19.05 6.86
N TYR A 35 -6.96 -17.78 7.24
CA TYR A 35 -8.10 -16.92 7.50
C TYR A 35 -7.79 -15.49 7.07
N PHE A 36 -8.80 -14.62 7.08
CA PHE A 36 -8.56 -13.22 6.75
C PHE A 36 -9.27 -12.26 7.70
N HIS A 37 -8.69 -11.08 7.91
CA HIS A 37 -9.31 -10.02 8.69
C HIS A 37 -9.53 -8.80 7.81
N ILE A 38 -10.69 -8.17 7.98
CA ILE A 38 -11.08 -6.95 7.27
C ILE A 38 -10.88 -5.78 8.24
N PHE A 39 -9.82 -5.03 8.02
CA PHE A 39 -9.53 -3.82 8.77
C PHE A 39 -9.91 -2.61 7.95
N THR A 40 -10.94 -1.88 8.38
CA THR A 40 -11.39 -0.63 7.73
C THR A 40 -10.74 0.58 8.39
N HIS A 41 -11.01 1.80 7.92
CA HIS A 41 -10.55 3.03 8.59
C HIS A 41 -9.00 3.04 8.68
N ASP A 42 -8.36 2.87 7.53
CA ASP A 42 -6.96 2.47 7.40
C ASP A 42 -5.90 3.56 7.56
N SER A 43 -6.29 4.82 7.79
CA SER A 43 -5.37 5.97 7.73
C SER A 43 -5.94 7.20 8.42
N ILE A 44 -5.24 8.33 8.30
CA ILE A 44 -5.74 9.67 8.63
C ILE A 44 -7.05 10.05 7.90
N GLY A 45 -7.45 9.30 6.86
CA GLY A 45 -8.74 9.46 6.19
C GLY A 45 -9.96 9.18 7.08
N VAL A 46 -9.75 8.67 8.29
CA VAL A 46 -10.75 8.66 9.34
C VAL A 46 -11.24 10.07 9.69
N GLY A 47 -10.38 11.09 9.66
CA GLY A 47 -10.80 12.47 9.90
C GLY A 47 -11.12 12.77 11.36
N GLU A 48 -12.38 13.09 11.65
CA GLU A 48 -12.81 13.75 12.89
C GLU A 48 -12.61 12.94 14.18
N ASP A 49 -12.53 11.61 14.11
CA ASP A 49 -12.26 10.78 15.29
C ASP A 49 -10.83 10.99 15.84
N GLY A 50 -9.95 11.57 15.01
CA GLY A 50 -8.64 12.06 15.45
C GLY A 50 -7.59 10.97 15.73
N PRO A 51 -6.46 11.35 16.35
CA PRO A 51 -5.23 10.55 16.37
C PRO A 51 -5.35 9.21 17.10
N THR A 52 -6.34 9.03 17.98
CA THR A 52 -6.57 7.73 18.65
C THR A 52 -7.17 6.68 17.70
N HIS A 53 -7.79 7.12 16.60
CA HIS A 53 -8.46 6.26 15.63
C HIS A 53 -7.74 6.19 14.28
N GLN A 54 -6.70 6.99 14.09
CA GLN A 54 -5.97 7.12 12.83
C GLN A 54 -4.69 6.27 12.90
N PRO A 55 -4.64 5.10 12.25
CA PRO A 55 -3.43 4.30 12.19
C PRO A 55 -2.33 5.03 11.40
N VAL A 56 -1.09 4.94 11.88
CA VAL A 56 0.09 5.53 11.22
C VAL A 56 1.17 4.46 11.03
N GLU A 57 1.64 3.88 12.13
CA GLU A 57 2.65 2.83 12.18
C GLU A 57 2.11 1.43 11.91
N THR A 58 0.79 1.26 12.01
CA THR A 58 0.12 -0.04 12.03
C THR A 58 0.41 -0.87 10.78
N LEU A 59 0.50 -0.25 9.59
CA LEU A 59 0.90 -0.94 8.36
C LEU A 59 2.29 -1.55 8.46
N ALA A 60 3.29 -0.76 8.87
CA ALA A 60 4.66 -1.23 9.02
C ALA A 60 4.75 -2.32 10.09
N ALA A 61 4.02 -2.14 11.19
CA ALA A 61 3.98 -3.08 12.30
C ALA A 61 3.40 -4.45 11.90
N CYS A 62 2.37 -4.46 11.05
CA CYS A 62 1.78 -5.68 10.49
C CYS A 62 2.67 -6.30 9.40
N ARG A 63 3.21 -5.49 8.47
CA ARG A 63 4.14 -5.96 7.40
C ARG A 63 5.40 -6.61 7.96
N ALA A 64 5.83 -6.23 9.17
CA ALA A 64 6.98 -6.82 9.84
C ALA A 64 6.73 -8.24 10.39
N ILE A 65 5.47 -8.70 10.49
CA ILE A 65 5.15 -10.02 11.05
C ILE A 65 5.39 -11.09 9.97
N PRO A 66 6.30 -12.06 10.21
CA PRO A 66 6.56 -13.13 9.26
C PRO A 66 5.29 -13.91 8.89
N ASN A 67 5.16 -14.27 7.62
CA ASN A 67 4.02 -15.01 7.06
C ASN A 67 2.65 -14.30 7.13
N LEU A 68 2.56 -13.05 7.59
CA LEU A 68 1.33 -12.26 7.51
C LEU A 68 1.23 -11.56 6.15
N ASP A 69 0.19 -11.85 5.39
CA ASP A 69 -0.07 -11.15 4.12
C ASP A 69 -0.89 -9.89 4.37
N VAL A 70 -0.32 -8.71 4.15
CA VAL A 70 -1.01 -7.42 4.33
C VAL A 70 -1.31 -6.85 2.96
N VAL A 71 -2.60 -6.72 2.63
CA VAL A 71 -3.07 -6.27 1.32
C VAL A 71 -3.86 -4.98 1.48
N ARG A 72 -3.35 -3.88 0.93
CA ARG A 72 -3.97 -2.54 0.95
C ARG A 72 -4.40 -2.12 -0.45
N PRO A 73 -5.61 -2.50 -0.91
CA PRO A 73 -6.08 -2.20 -2.26
C PRO A 73 -6.36 -0.71 -2.48
N ALA A 74 -6.05 -0.23 -3.67
CA ALA A 74 -6.19 1.17 -4.06
C ALA A 74 -7.60 1.58 -4.51
N ASP A 75 -8.38 0.64 -5.04
CA ASP A 75 -9.70 0.90 -5.58
C ASP A 75 -10.62 -0.35 -5.51
N PRO A 76 -11.88 -0.27 -5.97
CA PRO A 76 -12.79 -1.41 -5.92
C PRO A 76 -12.29 -2.66 -6.64
N GLU A 77 -11.53 -2.54 -7.73
CA GLU A 77 -11.06 -3.70 -8.50
C GLU A 77 -9.82 -4.34 -7.88
N GLU A 78 -8.92 -3.54 -7.31
CA GLU A 78 -7.90 -4.12 -6.43
C GLU A 78 -8.53 -4.78 -5.20
N THR A 79 -9.63 -4.24 -4.68
CA THR A 79 -10.35 -4.84 -3.55
C THR A 79 -10.89 -6.22 -3.92
N VAL A 80 -11.48 -6.39 -5.10
CA VAL A 80 -11.88 -7.71 -5.63
C VAL A 80 -10.67 -8.66 -5.69
N GLY A 81 -9.54 -8.19 -6.23
CA GLY A 81 -8.29 -8.97 -6.26
C GLY A 81 -7.80 -9.36 -4.85
N ALA A 82 -7.94 -8.47 -3.87
CA ALA A 82 -7.52 -8.69 -2.48
C ALA A 82 -8.38 -9.75 -1.78
N TYR A 83 -9.69 -9.79 -2.03
CA TYR A 83 -10.54 -10.87 -1.53
C TYR A 83 -10.20 -12.22 -2.18
N ALA A 84 -9.95 -12.26 -3.48
CA ALA A 84 -9.48 -13.49 -4.15
C ALA A 84 -8.15 -13.97 -3.55
N ALA A 85 -7.18 -13.05 -3.42
CA ALA A 85 -5.90 -13.26 -2.78
C ALA A 85 -6.02 -13.87 -1.37
N ALA A 86 -6.93 -13.33 -0.55
CA ALA A 86 -7.19 -13.79 0.81
C ALA A 86 -7.83 -15.18 0.88
N LEU A 87 -8.68 -15.52 -0.09
CA LEU A 87 -9.32 -16.84 -0.19
C LEU A 87 -8.35 -17.92 -0.71
N GLU A 88 -7.42 -17.56 -1.59
CA GLU A 88 -6.40 -18.47 -2.14
C GLU A 88 -5.25 -18.77 -1.16
N ASN A 89 -4.99 -17.89 -0.20
CA ASN A 89 -3.85 -18.02 0.72
C ASN A 89 -4.05 -19.14 1.75
N ASN A 90 -3.63 -20.36 1.44
CA ASN A 90 -3.80 -21.52 2.33
C ASN A 90 -2.69 -21.71 3.37
N THR A 91 -1.71 -20.80 3.44
CA THR A 91 -0.48 -20.99 4.23
C THR A 91 -0.29 -19.97 5.35
N GLY A 92 -1.27 -19.09 5.57
CA GLY A 92 -1.26 -18.12 6.65
C GLY A 92 -2.42 -17.12 6.55
N PRO A 93 -2.49 -16.17 7.49
CA PRO A 93 -3.54 -15.17 7.50
C PRO A 93 -3.28 -14.04 6.50
N THR A 94 -4.38 -13.44 6.01
CA THR A 94 -4.37 -12.22 5.19
C THR A 94 -5.11 -11.08 5.90
N LEU A 95 -4.52 -9.89 5.94
CA LEU A 95 -5.16 -8.67 6.42
C LEU A 95 -5.55 -7.81 5.21
N LEU A 96 -6.84 -7.52 5.08
CA LEU A 96 -7.38 -6.61 4.08
C LEU A 96 -7.52 -5.23 4.72
N ILE A 97 -6.79 -4.24 4.20
CA ILE A 97 -6.69 -2.90 4.76
C ILE A 97 -7.49 -1.92 3.89
N LEU A 98 -8.61 -1.41 4.38
CA LEU A 98 -9.62 -0.71 3.58
C LEU A 98 -9.88 0.72 4.10
N SER A 99 -10.07 1.66 3.17
CA SER A 99 -10.36 3.05 3.49
C SER A 99 -11.74 3.26 4.11
N ARG A 100 -11.90 4.37 4.85
CA ARG A 100 -13.22 4.91 5.26
C ARG A 100 -13.83 5.70 4.10
N GLN A 101 -13.00 6.56 3.52
CA GLN A 101 -13.34 7.52 2.49
C GLN A 101 -13.54 6.86 1.13
N ASN A 102 -14.33 7.52 0.29
CA ASN A 102 -14.44 7.18 -1.13
C ASN A 102 -13.08 7.34 -1.81
N VAL A 103 -12.72 6.35 -2.61
CA VAL A 103 -11.57 6.38 -3.51
C VAL A 103 -12.08 6.30 -4.96
N PRO A 104 -11.42 6.98 -5.92
CA PRO A 104 -11.86 6.94 -7.31
C PRO A 104 -11.68 5.54 -7.89
N LEU A 105 -12.56 5.17 -8.82
CA LEU A 105 -12.32 4.02 -9.68
C LEU A 105 -11.18 4.37 -10.65
N LEU A 106 -10.06 3.65 -10.61
CA LEU A 106 -8.89 3.93 -11.44
C LEU A 106 -9.07 3.32 -12.85
N SER A 107 -10.11 3.74 -13.56
CA SER A 107 -10.56 3.18 -14.84
C SER A 107 -9.54 3.28 -15.98
N ALA A 108 -8.53 4.16 -15.85
CA ALA A 108 -7.41 4.23 -16.79
C ALA A 108 -6.54 2.96 -16.76
N ILE A 109 -6.58 2.20 -15.66
CA ILE A 109 -5.90 0.92 -15.50
C ILE A 109 -6.90 -0.19 -15.86
N PRO A 110 -6.57 -1.11 -16.80
CA PRO A 110 -7.46 -2.22 -17.13
C PRO A 110 -7.84 -3.04 -15.88
N VAL A 111 -9.10 -3.46 -15.82
CA VAL A 111 -9.67 -4.18 -14.67
C VAL A 111 -8.85 -5.43 -14.34
N GLN A 112 -8.49 -6.22 -15.36
CA GLN A 112 -7.71 -7.44 -15.22
C GLN A 112 -6.32 -7.14 -14.64
N THR A 113 -5.68 -6.06 -15.09
CA THR A 113 -4.37 -5.62 -14.57
C THR A 113 -4.45 -5.33 -13.08
N ARG A 114 -5.48 -4.60 -12.62
CA ARG A 114 -5.68 -4.30 -11.20
C ARG A 114 -5.92 -5.55 -10.36
N ARG A 115 -6.85 -6.40 -10.79
CA ARG A 115 -7.18 -7.65 -10.06
C ARG A 115 -5.99 -8.60 -9.98
N GLN A 116 -5.31 -8.85 -11.10
CA GLN A 116 -4.17 -9.77 -11.16
C GLN A 116 -2.92 -9.18 -10.49
N GLY A 117 -2.73 -7.86 -10.58
CA GLY A 117 -1.63 -7.16 -9.95
C GLY A 117 -1.63 -7.26 -8.42
N VAL A 118 -2.80 -7.39 -7.79
CA VAL A 118 -2.89 -7.70 -6.36
C VAL A 118 -2.39 -9.11 -6.05
N LEU A 119 -2.63 -10.09 -6.94
CA LEU A 119 -2.17 -11.46 -6.74
C LEU A 119 -0.63 -11.56 -6.81
N THR A 120 0.01 -10.75 -7.66
CA THR A 120 1.48 -10.62 -7.72
C THR A 120 2.05 -9.68 -6.65
N GLY A 121 1.20 -8.94 -5.95
CA GLY A 121 1.55 -8.04 -4.84
C GLY A 121 1.99 -6.63 -5.25
N GLY A 122 2.43 -6.46 -6.49
CA GLY A 122 2.76 -5.16 -7.06
C GLY A 122 2.93 -5.23 -8.57
N TYR A 123 2.57 -4.16 -9.27
CA TYR A 123 2.52 -4.10 -10.72
C TYR A 123 2.62 -2.65 -11.24
N ILE A 124 2.93 -2.50 -12.53
CA ILE A 124 2.98 -1.20 -13.20
C ILE A 124 1.54 -0.70 -13.43
N ALA A 125 1.11 0.27 -12.65
CA ALA A 125 -0.21 0.91 -12.74
C ALA A 125 -0.28 1.91 -13.90
N VAL A 126 0.78 2.71 -14.07
CA VAL A 126 0.95 3.60 -15.22
C VAL A 126 2.34 3.37 -15.78
N LYS A 127 2.40 2.92 -17.03
CA LYS A 127 3.66 2.71 -17.75
C LYS A 127 4.11 4.04 -18.36
N GLU A 128 5.37 4.35 -18.19
CA GLU A 128 6.07 5.45 -18.86
C GLU A 128 6.00 5.29 -20.39
N THR A 129 6.05 6.41 -21.09
CA THR A 129 6.02 6.46 -22.57
C THR A 129 7.25 7.13 -23.18
N ALA A 130 8.18 7.60 -22.34
CA ALA A 130 9.52 8.04 -22.69
C ALA A 130 10.57 7.16 -21.97
N GLU A 131 11.85 7.52 -22.08
CA GLU A 131 12.90 6.91 -21.26
C GLU A 131 12.54 7.02 -19.77
N LEU A 132 12.52 5.87 -19.07
CA LEU A 132 12.19 5.81 -17.66
C LEU A 132 13.27 6.51 -16.84
N LYS A 133 12.89 7.55 -16.09
CA LYS A 133 13.81 8.29 -15.23
C LYS A 133 13.47 8.17 -13.75
N SER A 134 12.20 8.03 -13.41
CA SER A 134 11.76 7.94 -12.02
C SER A 134 10.53 7.05 -11.86
N ILE A 135 10.35 6.52 -10.64
CA ILE A 135 9.25 5.62 -10.28
C ILE A 135 8.56 6.15 -9.04
N ILE A 136 7.24 6.32 -9.12
CA ILE A 136 6.38 6.55 -7.96
C ILE A 136 5.76 5.21 -7.54
N ILE A 137 5.92 4.83 -6.28
CA ILE A 137 5.39 3.60 -5.70
C ILE A 137 4.31 3.97 -4.69
N SER A 138 3.16 3.32 -4.74
CA SER A 138 2.06 3.60 -3.81
C SER A 138 1.28 2.34 -3.49
N ALA A 139 0.58 2.35 -2.35
CA ALA A 139 -0.46 1.36 -2.04
C ALA A 139 -1.70 2.08 -1.49
N GLY A 140 -2.86 1.43 -1.58
CA GLY A 140 -4.10 1.98 -1.04
C GLY A 140 -4.56 3.27 -1.71
N ALA A 141 -5.33 4.06 -0.95
CA ALA A 141 -6.00 5.26 -1.43
C ALA A 141 -5.06 6.31 -2.06
N GLU A 142 -3.77 6.28 -1.72
CA GLU A 142 -2.77 7.22 -2.22
C GLU A 142 -2.32 6.95 -3.67
N LEU A 143 -2.69 5.80 -4.27
CA LEU A 143 -2.33 5.51 -5.66
C LEU A 143 -2.89 6.57 -6.62
N GLN A 144 -4.05 7.15 -6.28
CA GLN A 144 -4.62 8.26 -7.05
C GLN A 144 -3.72 9.51 -7.04
N LEU A 145 -2.98 9.76 -5.95
CA LEU A 145 -2.05 10.89 -5.83
C LEU A 145 -0.81 10.63 -6.67
N ALA A 146 -0.30 9.40 -6.65
CA ALA A 146 0.81 8.98 -7.49
C ALA A 146 0.49 9.14 -9.00
N ILE A 147 -0.71 8.75 -9.42
CA ILE A 147 -1.17 8.92 -10.81
C ILE A 147 -1.28 10.39 -11.18
N LYS A 148 -1.86 11.23 -10.32
CA LYS A 148 -1.95 12.68 -10.54
C LYS A 148 -0.56 13.32 -10.65
N ALA A 149 0.36 12.96 -9.76
CA ALA A 149 1.72 13.47 -9.76
C ALA A 149 2.48 13.08 -11.05
N ALA A 150 2.38 11.82 -11.48
CA ALA A 150 2.99 11.38 -12.74
C ALA A 150 2.46 12.15 -13.96
N ALA A 151 1.15 12.45 -13.99
CA ALA A 151 0.55 13.26 -15.04
C ALA A 151 1.11 14.70 -15.08
N THR A 152 1.47 15.26 -13.92
CA THR A 152 2.12 16.58 -13.82
C THR A 152 3.61 16.55 -14.22
N LEU A 153 4.34 15.50 -13.82
CA LEU A 153 5.79 15.38 -14.07
C LEU A 153 6.12 15.05 -15.53
N GLY A 154 5.32 14.17 -16.16
CA GLY A 154 5.41 13.86 -17.58
C GLY A 154 5.76 12.40 -17.90
N PRO A 155 6.08 12.11 -19.19
CA PRO A 155 6.04 10.75 -19.74
C PRO A 155 7.18 9.83 -19.31
N HIS A 156 8.18 10.34 -18.57
CA HIS A 156 9.34 9.58 -18.08
C HIS A 156 9.09 8.91 -16.71
N VAL A 157 7.93 9.18 -16.10
CA VAL A 157 7.57 8.69 -14.77
C VAL A 157 6.70 7.44 -14.88
N ARG A 158 7.11 6.39 -14.17
CA ARG A 158 6.30 5.18 -13.96
C ARG A 158 5.53 5.27 -12.64
N VAL A 159 4.31 4.75 -12.61
CA VAL A 159 3.58 4.51 -11.36
C VAL A 159 3.45 3.02 -11.11
N VAL A 160 3.83 2.58 -9.92
CA VAL A 160 3.71 1.20 -9.43
C VAL A 160 2.69 1.17 -8.29
N SER A 161 1.68 0.32 -8.43
CA SER A 161 0.83 -0.09 -7.30
C SER A 161 1.48 -1.27 -6.60
N LEU A 162 1.64 -1.21 -5.28
CA LEU A 162 2.31 -2.25 -4.47
C LEU A 162 1.45 -2.63 -3.24
N PRO A 163 0.25 -3.19 -3.45
CA PRO A 163 -0.71 -3.46 -2.37
C PRO A 163 -0.26 -4.52 -1.37
N SER A 164 0.64 -5.45 -1.73
CA SER A 164 1.19 -6.46 -0.79
C SER A 164 2.69 -6.70 -0.97
N PHE A 165 3.45 -6.37 0.07
CA PHE A 165 4.90 -6.51 0.12
C PHE A 165 5.29 -7.99 0.07
N LYS A 166 4.62 -8.82 0.90
CA LYS A 166 4.86 -10.27 0.99
C LYS A 166 4.74 -10.94 -0.38
N ARG A 167 3.68 -10.61 -1.13
CA ARG A 167 3.43 -11.20 -2.45
C ARG A 167 4.42 -10.72 -3.49
N PHE A 168 4.72 -9.43 -3.51
CA PHE A 168 5.69 -8.86 -4.44
C PHE A 168 7.10 -9.43 -4.20
N ASP A 169 7.49 -9.54 -2.93
CA ASP A 169 8.79 -10.09 -2.54
C ASP A 169 8.97 -11.55 -2.96
N ALA A 170 7.89 -12.33 -2.96
CA ALA A 170 7.85 -13.72 -3.38
C ALA A 170 7.91 -13.92 -4.90
N GLN A 171 7.77 -12.84 -5.70
CA GLN A 171 7.90 -12.93 -7.15
C GLN A 171 9.36 -13.19 -7.57
N SER A 172 9.52 -13.64 -8.82
CA SER A 172 10.83 -13.91 -9.41
C SER A 172 11.69 -12.63 -9.49
N ALA A 173 13.01 -12.81 -9.60
CA ALA A 173 13.92 -11.68 -9.73
C ALA A 173 13.65 -10.88 -11.01
N GLU A 174 13.28 -11.57 -12.09
CA GLU A 174 12.94 -11.00 -13.40
C GLU A 174 11.70 -10.11 -13.30
N TYR A 175 10.64 -10.57 -12.62
CA TYR A 175 9.43 -9.77 -12.45
C TYR A 175 9.67 -8.54 -11.57
N LYS A 176 10.43 -8.70 -10.48
CA LYS A 176 10.80 -7.55 -9.63
C LYS A 176 11.66 -6.54 -10.38
N GLU A 177 12.57 -6.99 -11.25
CA GLU A 177 13.36 -6.13 -12.14
C GLU A 177 12.49 -5.45 -13.19
N GLU A 178 11.50 -6.14 -13.76
CA GLU A 178 10.54 -5.55 -14.70
C GLU A 178 9.78 -4.39 -14.06
N VAL A 179 9.27 -4.56 -12.83
CA VAL A 179 8.44 -3.56 -12.14
C VAL A 179 9.30 -2.43 -11.54
N LEU A 180 10.39 -2.78 -10.85
CA LEU A 180 11.30 -1.85 -10.16
C LEU A 180 12.77 -2.04 -10.62
N PRO A 181 13.12 -1.64 -11.86
CA PRO A 181 14.46 -1.83 -12.41
C PRO A 181 15.54 -1.23 -11.50
N LYS A 182 16.58 -2.01 -11.17
CA LYS A 182 17.65 -1.58 -10.25
C LYS A 182 18.41 -0.35 -10.75
N ALA A 183 18.48 -0.17 -12.06
CA ALA A 183 19.11 0.99 -12.69
C ALA A 183 18.42 2.31 -12.35
N ILE A 184 17.10 2.28 -12.07
CA ILE A 184 16.32 3.49 -11.77
C ILE A 184 16.29 3.69 -10.26
N ARG A 185 17.21 4.50 -9.76
CA ARG A 185 17.35 4.82 -8.33
C ARG A 185 16.45 5.98 -7.88
N ALA A 186 15.97 6.82 -8.82
CA ALA A 186 15.00 7.85 -8.51
C ALA A 186 13.62 7.26 -8.21
N ARG A 187 13.36 6.98 -6.93
CA ARG A 187 12.12 6.35 -6.47
C ARG A 187 11.48 7.17 -5.36
N VAL A 188 10.19 7.39 -5.48
CA VAL A 188 9.38 8.03 -4.43
C VAL A 188 8.26 7.10 -4.02
N ALA A 189 8.11 6.83 -2.73
CA ALA A 189 6.94 6.15 -2.21
C ALA A 189 5.92 7.16 -1.67
N VAL A 190 4.62 6.89 -1.80
CA VAL A 190 3.56 7.66 -1.15
C VAL A 190 2.57 6.73 -0.46
N GLU A 191 2.36 6.95 0.83
CA GLU A 191 1.40 6.20 1.63
C GLU A 191 1.02 7.01 2.88
N ALA A 192 -0.27 7.08 3.23
CA ALA A 192 -0.74 7.74 4.45
C ALA A 192 -0.45 6.88 5.71
N ALA A 193 0.82 6.58 5.94
CA ALA A 193 1.37 5.74 7.01
C ALA A 193 2.85 6.09 7.27
N VAL A 194 3.45 5.46 8.28
CA VAL A 194 4.86 5.64 8.63
C VAL A 194 5.79 5.24 7.48
N SER A 195 6.87 5.99 7.30
CA SER A 195 7.82 5.82 6.21
C SER A 195 8.58 4.48 6.28
N GLN A 196 8.74 3.91 7.48
CA GLN A 196 9.68 2.83 7.78
C GLN A 196 9.69 1.66 6.78
N SER A 197 8.52 1.18 6.36
CA SER A 197 8.46 -0.01 5.48
C SER A 197 8.91 0.25 4.05
N TRP A 198 8.89 1.50 3.58
CA TRP A 198 9.13 1.85 2.18
C TRP A 198 10.60 1.92 1.79
N TRP A 199 11.50 2.14 2.76
CA TRP A 199 12.95 2.22 2.52
C TRP A 199 13.52 1.00 1.78
N LYS A 200 12.88 -0.18 1.93
CA LYS A 200 13.21 -1.39 1.16
C LYS A 200 13.13 -1.19 -0.36
N TYR A 201 12.14 -0.43 -0.84
CA TYR A 201 11.85 -0.28 -2.27
C TYR A 201 12.41 1.01 -2.87
N VAL A 202 12.47 2.08 -2.07
CA VAL A 202 13.02 3.37 -2.53
C VAL A 202 14.54 3.48 -2.37
N GLY A 203 15.14 2.67 -1.49
CA GLY A 203 16.58 2.68 -1.23
C GLY A 203 17.06 3.95 -0.53
N ILE A 204 18.37 4.21 -0.57
CA ILE A 204 19.00 5.32 0.15
C ILE A 204 18.98 6.66 -0.61
N ASP A 205 18.66 6.63 -1.91
CA ASP A 205 18.57 7.86 -2.74
C ASP A 205 17.12 8.28 -3.00
N GLY A 206 16.17 7.42 -2.67
CA GLY A 206 14.76 7.70 -2.81
C GLY A 206 14.19 8.55 -1.68
N GLU A 207 12.91 8.88 -1.81
CA GLU A 207 12.17 9.67 -0.83
C GLU A 207 10.80 9.05 -0.54
N ILE A 208 10.21 9.38 0.60
CA ILE A 208 8.91 8.88 1.02
C ILE A 208 8.03 10.05 1.43
N VAL A 209 6.87 10.18 0.77
CA VAL A 209 5.77 11.04 1.19
C VAL A 209 4.88 10.23 2.12
N GLY A 210 5.20 10.27 3.41
CA GLY A 210 4.54 9.52 4.48
C GLY A 210 4.29 10.37 5.73
N ILE A 211 3.83 9.73 6.81
CA ILE A 211 3.49 10.39 8.07
C ILE A 211 4.27 9.74 9.22
N ASP A 212 5.28 10.42 9.74
CA ASP A 212 6.14 9.92 10.84
C ASP A 212 5.78 10.54 12.21
N ARG A 213 4.49 10.84 12.40
CA ARG A 213 3.90 11.37 13.64
C ARG A 213 2.43 10.97 13.74
N PHE A 214 1.84 11.07 14.93
CA PHE A 214 0.40 10.91 15.07
C PHE A 214 -0.38 11.94 14.26
N GLY A 215 -1.59 11.56 13.86
CA GLY A 215 -2.48 12.40 13.06
C GLY A 215 -3.10 13.57 13.81
N ALA A 216 -4.23 14.06 13.29
CA ALA A 216 -4.93 15.22 13.82
C ALA A 216 -6.44 15.06 13.68
N SER A 217 -7.19 15.63 14.62
CA SER A 217 -8.65 15.68 14.56
C SER A 217 -9.09 16.79 13.61
N GLY A 218 -9.86 16.45 12.58
CA GLY A 218 -10.44 17.41 11.64
C GLY A 218 -10.97 16.74 10.37
N PRO A 219 -11.61 17.50 9.47
CA PRO A 219 -12.08 16.96 8.20
C PRO A 219 -10.94 16.32 7.41
N ALA A 220 -11.14 15.08 6.94
CA ALA A 220 -10.07 14.29 6.30
C ALA A 220 -9.26 15.06 5.24
N PRO A 221 -9.86 15.82 4.28
CA PRO A 221 -9.09 16.59 3.30
C PRO A 221 -8.10 17.58 3.92
N GLN A 222 -8.49 18.25 5.00
CA GLN A 222 -7.64 19.19 5.72
C GLN A 222 -6.51 18.47 6.47
N VAL A 223 -6.79 17.27 7.00
CA VAL A 223 -5.76 16.45 7.66
C VAL A 223 -4.73 15.93 6.66
N PHE A 224 -5.16 15.50 5.47
CA PHE A 224 -4.26 15.10 4.37
C PHE A 224 -3.36 16.28 3.94
N GLU A 225 -3.92 17.47 3.77
CA GLU A 225 -3.18 18.69 3.43
C GLU A 225 -2.17 19.07 4.54
N LEU A 226 -2.63 19.12 5.79
CA LEU A 226 -1.80 19.43 6.96
C LEU A 226 -0.60 18.48 7.11
N LEU A 227 -0.80 17.21 6.80
CA LEU A 227 0.23 16.17 6.94
C LEU A 227 1.02 15.93 5.65
N GLY A 228 0.79 16.75 4.61
CA GLY A 228 1.60 16.73 3.39
C GLY A 228 1.38 15.50 2.50
N ILE A 229 0.25 14.80 2.65
CA ILE A 229 -0.11 13.69 1.76
C ILE A 229 -0.92 14.24 0.60
N THR A 230 -0.23 14.86 -0.35
CA THR A 230 -0.83 15.50 -1.53
C THR A 230 -0.05 15.16 -2.81
N ALA A 231 -0.68 15.33 -3.97
CA ALA A 231 -0.02 15.09 -5.26
C ALA A 231 1.15 16.07 -5.48
N GLU A 232 1.01 17.31 -5.03
CA GLU A 232 2.04 18.35 -5.11
C GLU A 232 3.29 17.94 -4.33
N LYS A 233 3.11 17.36 -3.12
CA LYS A 233 4.23 16.85 -2.32
C LYS A 233 4.93 15.68 -2.97
N VAL A 234 4.20 14.81 -3.69
CA VAL A 234 4.80 13.75 -4.52
C VAL A 234 5.60 14.33 -5.67
N VAL A 235 5.07 15.34 -6.39
CA VAL A 235 5.80 16.03 -7.48
C VAL A 235 7.09 16.66 -6.96
N GLU A 236 7.02 17.39 -5.84
CA GLU A 236 8.19 18.01 -5.21
C GLU A 236 9.25 16.95 -4.83
N ALA A 237 8.83 15.82 -4.26
CA ALA A 237 9.73 14.73 -3.86
C ALA A 237 10.41 14.10 -5.09
N VAL A 238 9.67 13.83 -6.17
CA VAL A 238 10.27 13.27 -7.39
C VAL A 238 11.30 14.24 -7.97
N ALA A 239 10.96 15.53 -8.06
CA ALA A 239 11.88 16.54 -8.57
C ALA A 239 13.14 16.71 -7.71
N ARG A 240 13.08 16.48 -6.39
CA ARG A 240 14.27 16.44 -5.52
C ARG A 240 15.12 15.21 -5.80
N VAL A 241 14.50 14.03 -5.83
CA VAL A 241 15.19 12.75 -6.01
C VAL A 241 15.89 12.69 -7.38
N GLU A 242 15.23 13.14 -8.45
CA GLU A 242 15.83 13.18 -9.79
C GLU A 242 17.08 14.05 -9.86
N LYS A 243 17.13 15.18 -9.12
CA LYS A 243 18.33 16.03 -9.05
C LYS A 243 19.48 15.37 -8.28
N ASN A 244 19.18 14.51 -7.31
CA ASN A 244 20.19 13.87 -6.47
C ASN A 244 20.86 12.67 -7.14
N VAL A 245 20.18 12.04 -8.10
CA VAL A 245 20.68 10.84 -8.81
C VAL A 245 21.15 11.10 -10.24
N ALA A 246 20.92 12.31 -10.77
CA ALA A 246 21.46 12.76 -12.06
C ALA A 246 22.97 12.99 -11.99
#